data_AF-A0A0M0T526-F1
#
_entry.id   AF-A0A0M0T526-F1
#
_cell.length_a   1.000
_cell.length_b   1.000
_cell.length_c   1.000
_cell.angle_alpha   90.00
_cell.angle_beta   90.00
_cell.angle_gamma   90.00
#
_symmetry.space_group_name_H-M   'P 1'
#
loop_
_entity.id
_entity.type
_entity.pdbx_description
1 polymer ?
#
loop_
_entity_poly.entity_id
_entity_poly.type
_entity_poly.pdbx_seq_one_letter_code
_entity_poly.pdbx_strand_id
1 'polypeptide(L)'
;MKEILLIGVLAFSSFSVFANQSPDYQKKIKEYETLKPLAQEVLEQSVKLAESIYQGYQSHRYGDGKIWREQRTELNALKKKKNILGVRVFEHHFGQCSKLISAVNSLWGSAMGSDNTISLSFFDSYVQAKKDCQYVIDNPPEDNPNLRAVDLSVN
;
A
#
# COMPACT_ATOMS: atom_id res chain seq x y z
N MET A 1 -11.35 -34.75 59.17
CA MET A 1 -11.01 -33.68 58.21
C MET A 1 -10.75 -34.38 56.88
N LYS A 2 -11.76 -34.64 56.03
CA LYS A 2 -12.29 -33.75 54.97
C LYS A 2 -11.18 -32.97 54.28
N GLU A 3 -10.82 -33.33 53.05
CA GLU A 3 -11.05 -32.50 51.87
C GLU A 3 -11.23 -33.38 50.63
N ILE A 4 -12.12 -32.91 49.76
CA ILE A 4 -12.75 -33.52 48.58
C ILE A 4 -12.42 -32.58 47.41
N LEU A 5 -12.04 -33.14 46.26
CA LEU A 5 -12.19 -32.64 44.87
C LEU A 5 -11.88 -31.16 44.55
N LEU A 6 -11.16 -30.90 43.44
CA LEU A 6 -11.81 -30.58 42.15
C LEU A 6 -10.81 -30.35 41.02
N ILE A 7 -11.10 -31.01 39.90
CA ILE A 7 -10.55 -30.79 38.57
C ILE A 7 -10.94 -29.39 38.10
N GLY A 8 -9.96 -28.55 37.78
CA GLY A 8 -10.16 -27.24 37.17
C GLY A 8 -9.57 -27.20 35.77
N VAL A 9 -10.32 -27.71 34.80
CA VAL A 9 -10.11 -27.44 33.37
C VAL A 9 -10.28 -25.94 33.18
N LEU A 10 -9.17 -25.20 33.13
CA LEU A 10 -9.17 -23.85 32.59
C LEU A 10 -9.31 -23.98 31.07
N ALA A 11 -10.56 -24.12 30.64
CA ALA A 11 -10.97 -23.75 29.30
C ALA A 11 -10.58 -22.28 29.14
N PHE A 12 -9.45 -22.04 28.48
CA PHE A 12 -9.14 -20.74 27.92
C PHE A 12 -10.24 -20.44 26.89
N SER A 13 -11.24 -19.68 27.34
CA SER A 13 -12.20 -18.99 26.50
C SER A 13 -11.42 -18.02 25.61
N SER A 14 -10.97 -18.52 24.46
CA SER A 14 -10.41 -17.70 23.40
C SER A 14 -11.48 -16.76 22.87
N PHE A 15 -11.41 -15.52 23.34
CA PHE A 15 -11.74 -14.28 22.63
C PHE A 15 -13.08 -14.25 21.87
N SER A 16 -14.16 -13.95 22.59
CA SER A 16 -15.36 -13.35 21.98
C SER A 16 -15.13 -11.85 21.68
N VAL A 17 -14.08 -11.52 20.91
CA VAL A 17 -13.78 -10.13 20.45
C VAL A 17 -14.18 -9.95 18.98
N PHE A 18 -15.33 -10.52 18.58
CA PHE A 18 -15.86 -10.37 17.22
C PHE A 18 -17.31 -9.87 17.17
N ALA A 19 -17.98 -9.66 18.31
CA ALA A 19 -19.43 -9.48 18.33
C ALA A 19 -19.94 -8.03 18.12
N ASN A 20 -19.08 -6.99 18.20
CA ASN A 20 -19.53 -5.58 18.14
C ASN A 20 -18.91 -4.76 17.00
N GLN A 21 -18.26 -5.40 16.03
CA GLN A 21 -17.74 -4.68 14.87
C GLN A 21 -18.83 -4.45 13.84
N SER A 22 -18.94 -3.21 13.37
CA SER A 22 -19.96 -2.86 12.40
C SER A 22 -19.77 -3.60 11.05
N PRO A 23 -20.85 -3.90 10.30
CA PRO A 23 -20.74 -4.59 9.00
C PRO A 23 -19.81 -3.89 7.99
N ASP A 24 -19.78 -2.54 7.99
CA ASP A 24 -18.89 -1.77 7.13
C ASP A 24 -17.42 -1.83 7.58
N TYR A 25 -17.14 -1.91 8.89
CA TYR A 25 -15.77 -2.14 9.37
C TYR A 25 -15.28 -3.55 8.99
N GLN A 26 -16.11 -4.58 9.17
CA GLN A 26 -15.75 -5.95 8.76
C GLN A 26 -15.46 -6.04 7.25
N LYS A 27 -16.23 -5.31 6.42
CA LYS A 27 -15.98 -5.21 4.99
C LYS A 27 -14.60 -4.58 4.69
N LYS A 28 -14.29 -3.46 5.35
CA LYS A 28 -13.00 -2.75 5.17
C LYS A 28 -11.81 -3.60 5.61
N ILE A 29 -11.93 -4.32 6.72
CA ILE A 29 -10.87 -5.23 7.19
C ILE A 29 -10.66 -6.38 6.20
N LYS A 30 -11.74 -7.01 5.72
CA LYS A 30 -11.64 -8.07 4.72
C LYS A 30 -10.97 -7.58 3.43
N GLU A 31 -11.34 -6.40 2.95
CA GLU A 31 -10.70 -5.76 1.79
C GLU A 31 -9.21 -5.49 2.06
N TYR A 32 -8.88 -4.95 3.25
CA TYR A 32 -7.50 -4.74 3.68
C TYR A 32 -6.68 -6.03 3.64
N GLU A 33 -7.14 -7.11 4.28
CA GLU A 33 -6.45 -8.39 4.31
C GLU A 33 -6.27 -8.99 2.91
N THR A 34 -7.29 -8.84 2.05
CA THR A 34 -7.26 -9.34 0.68
C THR A 34 -6.23 -8.60 -0.18
N LEU A 35 -6.12 -7.27 -0.02
CA LEU A 35 -5.28 -6.43 -0.87
C LEU A 35 -3.87 -6.19 -0.31
N LYS A 36 -3.63 -6.44 0.98
CA LYS A 36 -2.32 -6.24 1.63
C LYS A 36 -1.16 -6.93 0.90
N PRO A 37 -1.27 -8.21 0.44
CA PRO A 37 -0.18 -8.85 -0.29
C PRO A 37 0.15 -8.14 -1.61
N LEU A 38 -0.87 -7.66 -2.33
CA LEU A 38 -0.68 -6.90 -3.57
C LEU A 38 -0.01 -5.55 -3.28
N ALA A 39 -0.41 -4.87 -2.20
CA ALA A 39 0.21 -3.61 -1.79
C ALA A 39 1.69 -3.79 -1.42
N GLN A 40 2.03 -4.87 -0.70
CA GLN A 40 3.42 -5.24 -0.39
C GLN A 40 4.22 -5.51 -1.66
N GLU A 41 3.68 -6.27 -2.60
CA GLU A 41 4.32 -6.54 -3.88
C GLU A 41 4.56 -5.24 -4.68
N VAL A 42 3.59 -4.32 -4.69
CA VAL A 42 3.73 -3.01 -5.33
C VAL A 42 4.83 -2.18 -4.68
N LEU A 43 4.91 -2.18 -3.35
CA LEU A 43 5.97 -1.48 -2.62
C LEU A 43 7.34 -2.03 -3.01
N GLU A 44 7.54 -3.34 -2.92
CA GLU A 44 8.81 -4.01 -3.24
C GLU A 44 9.25 -3.73 -4.68
N GLN A 45 8.35 -3.95 -5.65
CA GLN A 45 8.64 -3.72 -7.07
C GLN A 45 8.93 -2.25 -7.38
N SER A 46 8.20 -1.32 -6.75
CA SER A 46 8.44 0.11 -6.95
C SER A 46 9.79 0.54 -6.38
N VAL A 47 10.21 -0.02 -5.23
CA VAL A 47 11.53 0.25 -4.64
C VAL A 47 12.65 -0.27 -5.54
N LYS A 48 12.58 -1.54 -5.95
CA LYS A 48 13.56 -2.14 -6.87
C LYS A 48 13.68 -1.35 -8.16
N LEU A 49 12.55 -0.92 -8.71
CA LEU A 49 12.54 -0.11 -9.92
C LEU A 49 13.24 1.23 -9.68
N ALA A 50 12.89 1.96 -8.62
CA ALA A 50 13.49 3.25 -8.29
C ALA A 50 15.01 3.16 -8.10
N GLU A 51 15.50 2.11 -7.42
CA GLU A 51 16.92 1.86 -7.19
C GLU A 51 17.69 1.54 -8.49
N SER A 52 17.01 1.00 -9.50
CA SER A 52 17.63 0.65 -10.78
C SER A 52 17.54 1.75 -11.86
N ILE A 53 16.87 2.88 -11.58
CA ILE A 53 16.63 3.94 -12.59
C ILE A 53 17.93 4.44 -13.21
N TYR A 54 19.01 4.55 -12.44
CA TYR A 54 20.31 4.99 -12.96
C TYR A 54 20.86 4.04 -14.03
N GLN A 55 20.79 2.73 -13.82
CA GLN A 55 21.20 1.72 -14.81
C GLN A 55 20.31 1.80 -16.06
N GLY A 56 19.01 2.05 -15.88
CA GLY A 56 18.09 2.29 -16.97
C GLY A 56 18.47 3.51 -17.80
N TYR A 57 18.80 4.63 -17.15
CA TYR A 57 19.27 5.85 -17.80
C TYR A 57 20.55 5.61 -18.61
N GLN A 58 21.54 4.96 -18.01
CA GLN A 58 22.81 4.62 -18.66
C GLN A 58 22.57 3.73 -19.90
N SER A 59 21.72 2.72 -19.77
CA SER A 59 21.32 1.85 -20.88
C SER A 59 20.59 2.62 -22.00
N HIS A 60 19.73 3.58 -21.65
CA HIS A 60 18.97 4.39 -22.62
C HIS A 60 19.85 5.37 -23.40
N ARG A 61 20.78 6.06 -22.73
CA ARG A 61 21.61 7.12 -23.34
C ARG A 61 22.87 6.60 -24.00
N TYR A 62 23.49 5.56 -23.44
CA TYR A 62 24.85 5.13 -23.82
C TYR A 62 24.94 3.64 -24.16
N GLY A 63 23.85 2.88 -23.99
CA GLY A 63 23.81 1.44 -24.22
C GLY A 63 22.83 1.01 -25.30
N ASP A 64 22.44 -0.26 -25.26
CA ASP A 64 21.48 -0.89 -26.19
C ASP A 64 20.00 -0.66 -25.81
N GLY A 65 19.75 0.09 -24.74
CA GLY A 65 18.43 0.33 -24.17
C GLY A 65 17.72 -0.89 -23.57
N LYS A 66 18.39 -2.04 -23.38
CA LYS A 66 17.75 -3.26 -22.85
C LYS A 66 17.14 -3.05 -21.46
N ILE A 67 17.93 -2.54 -20.51
CA ILE A 67 17.50 -2.33 -19.12
C ILE A 67 16.36 -1.30 -19.09
N TRP A 68 16.45 -0.25 -19.90
CA TRP A 68 15.38 0.74 -20.05
C TRP A 68 14.05 0.11 -20.51
N ARG A 69 14.08 -0.79 -21.50
CA ARG A 69 12.86 -1.50 -21.97
C ARG A 69 12.29 -2.44 -20.91
N GLU A 70 13.15 -3.12 -20.16
CA GLU A 70 12.75 -3.99 -19.05
C GLU A 70 12.03 -3.18 -17.97
N GLN A 71 12.62 -2.07 -17.52
CA GLN A 71 11.99 -1.16 -16.56
C GLN A 71 10.67 -0.58 -17.06
N ARG A 72 10.57 -0.26 -18.36
CA ARG A 72 9.31 0.20 -18.96
C ARG A 72 8.23 -0.89 -18.89
N THR A 73 8.62 -2.15 -19.07
CA THR A 73 7.71 -3.31 -18.94
C THR A 73 7.26 -3.48 -17.49
N GLU A 74 8.18 -3.40 -16.53
CA GLU A 74 7.88 -3.46 -15.09
C GLU A 74 6.92 -2.32 -14.67
N LEU A 75 7.17 -1.09 -15.13
CA LEU A 75 6.27 0.06 -14.91
C LEU A 75 4.85 -0.20 -15.44
N ASN A 76 4.73 -0.78 -16.63
CA ASN A 76 3.44 -1.10 -17.20
C ASN A 76 2.73 -2.20 -16.40
N ALA A 77 3.46 -3.15 -15.84
CA ALA A 77 2.91 -4.16 -14.93
C ALA A 77 2.39 -3.52 -13.64
N LEU A 78 3.17 -2.61 -13.02
CA LEU A 78 2.72 -1.84 -11.85
C LEU A 78 1.44 -1.06 -12.14
N LYS A 79 1.37 -0.37 -13.29
CA LYS A 79 0.16 0.40 -13.69
C LYS A 79 -1.11 -0.45 -13.76
N LYS A 80 -1.01 -1.73 -14.13
CA LYS A 80 -2.18 -2.64 -14.14
C LYS A 80 -2.69 -2.90 -12.71
N LYS A 81 -1.78 -2.99 -11.74
CA LYS A 81 -2.11 -3.22 -10.31
C LYS A 81 -2.77 -2.01 -9.65
N LYS A 82 -2.46 -0.80 -10.14
CA LYS A 82 -3.06 0.47 -9.66
C LYS A 82 -4.59 0.43 -9.63
N ASN A 83 -5.23 -0.20 -10.62
CA ASN A 83 -6.69 -0.27 -10.69
C ASN A 83 -7.28 -1.17 -9.59
N ILE A 84 -6.54 -2.17 -9.14
CA ILE A 84 -6.97 -3.14 -8.12
C ILE A 84 -6.83 -2.53 -6.72
N LEU A 85 -5.77 -1.76 -6.47
CA LEU A 85 -5.51 -1.06 -5.20
C LEU A 85 -6.40 0.17 -4.98
N GLY A 86 -7.19 0.56 -5.99
CA GLY A 86 -7.99 1.77 -5.98
C GLY A 86 -7.23 2.96 -6.56
N VAL A 87 -7.89 3.67 -7.49
CA VAL A 87 -7.28 4.80 -8.22
C VAL A 87 -7.39 6.11 -7.44
N ARG A 88 -8.40 6.22 -6.56
CA ARG A 88 -8.68 7.40 -5.74
C ARG A 88 -8.08 7.22 -4.35
N VAL A 89 -7.06 8.03 -4.06
CA VAL A 89 -6.19 7.88 -2.89
C VAL A 89 -6.95 7.89 -1.55
N PHE A 90 -8.02 8.67 -1.46
CA PHE A 90 -8.80 8.84 -0.21
C PHE A 90 -10.00 7.89 -0.10
N GLU A 91 -10.35 7.18 -1.17
CA GLU A 91 -11.50 6.28 -1.18
C GLU A 91 -11.12 4.83 -0.87
N HIS A 92 -9.85 4.48 -1.07
CA HIS A 92 -9.33 3.13 -0.85
C HIS A 92 -8.16 3.16 0.12
N HIS A 93 -8.14 2.21 1.05
CA HIS A 93 -7.08 2.11 2.07
C HIS A 93 -5.68 2.09 1.45
N PHE A 94 -5.49 1.31 0.37
CA PHE A 94 -4.23 1.21 -0.36
C PHE A 94 -4.05 2.25 -1.47
N GLY A 95 -4.87 3.30 -1.50
CA GLY A 95 -4.74 4.38 -2.49
C GLY A 95 -3.37 5.07 -2.46
N GLN A 96 -2.69 5.11 -1.31
CA GLN A 96 -1.31 5.60 -1.22
C GLN A 96 -0.29 4.73 -1.98
N CYS A 97 -0.52 3.42 -2.08
CA CYS A 97 0.32 2.55 -2.91
C CYS A 97 0.10 2.78 -4.41
N SER A 98 -1.12 3.18 -4.82
CA SER A 98 -1.37 3.69 -6.17
C SER A 98 -0.64 5.00 -6.47
N LYS A 99 -0.47 5.87 -5.47
CA LYS A 99 0.35 7.10 -5.57
C LYS A 99 1.84 6.77 -5.72
N LEU A 100 2.35 5.75 -5.03
CA LEU A 100 3.73 5.26 -5.20
C LEU A 100 4.00 4.83 -6.65
N ILE A 101 3.08 4.08 -7.28
CA ILE A 101 3.19 3.69 -8.70
C ILE A 101 3.29 4.92 -9.61
N SER A 102 2.49 5.95 -9.35
CA SER A 102 2.56 7.21 -10.08
C SER A 102 3.89 7.93 -9.86
N ALA A 103 4.39 7.97 -8.62
CA ALA A 103 5.63 8.65 -8.27
C ALA A 103 6.86 7.98 -8.92
N VAL A 104 6.96 6.65 -8.89
CA VAL A 104 8.06 5.94 -9.54
C VAL A 104 8.01 6.07 -11.06
N ASN A 105 6.82 6.10 -11.67
CA ASN A 105 6.68 6.38 -13.11
C ASN A 105 7.16 7.79 -13.48
N SER A 106 6.85 8.80 -12.66
CA SER A 106 7.32 10.17 -12.89
C SER A 106 8.82 10.31 -12.68
N LEU A 107 9.37 9.65 -11.65
CA LEU A 107 10.81 9.61 -11.40
C LEU A 107 11.56 8.98 -12.57
N TRP A 108 11.09 7.82 -13.06
CA TRP A 108 11.64 7.17 -14.24
C TRP A 108 11.51 8.06 -15.47
N GLY A 109 10.34 8.69 -15.70
CA GLY A 109 10.11 9.58 -16.83
C GLY A 109 11.06 10.79 -16.84
N SER A 110 11.33 11.36 -15.66
CA SER A 110 12.30 12.44 -15.50
C SER A 110 13.72 11.99 -15.82
N ALA A 111 14.13 10.80 -15.35
CA ALA A 111 15.46 10.27 -15.62
C ALA A 111 15.69 10.04 -17.12
N MET A 112 14.65 9.64 -17.86
CA MET A 112 14.72 9.41 -19.31
C MET A 112 14.47 10.69 -20.14
N GLY A 113 14.23 11.83 -19.48
CA GLY A 113 14.04 13.12 -20.14
C GLY A 113 15.33 13.67 -20.76
N SER A 114 15.22 14.80 -21.45
CA SER A 114 16.32 15.47 -22.15
C SER A 114 17.42 16.03 -21.23
N ASP A 115 17.07 16.35 -19.99
CA ASP A 115 17.84 17.28 -19.15
C ASP A 115 19.01 16.63 -18.41
N ASN A 116 19.28 15.33 -18.66
CA ASN A 116 20.39 14.56 -18.10
C ASN A 116 20.47 14.55 -16.55
N THR A 117 19.40 14.95 -15.88
CA THR A 117 19.32 15.00 -14.41
C THR A 117 18.04 14.35 -13.93
N ILE A 118 18.15 13.54 -12.86
CA ILE A 118 16.99 13.10 -12.11
C ILE A 118 16.52 14.29 -11.26
N SER A 119 15.30 14.77 -11.48
CA SER A 119 14.78 15.89 -10.67
C SER A 119 14.66 15.47 -9.21
N LEU A 120 15.22 16.28 -8.31
CA LEU A 120 15.06 16.12 -6.86
C LEU A 120 13.58 16.13 -6.44
N SER A 121 12.75 16.94 -7.09
CA SER A 121 11.31 17.00 -6.76
C SER A 121 10.58 15.68 -7.02
N PHE A 122 10.96 14.95 -8.08
CA PHE A 122 10.39 13.63 -8.34
C PHE A 122 10.94 12.59 -7.37
N PHE A 123 12.21 12.72 -6.95
CA PHE A 123 12.79 11.83 -5.95
C PHE A 123 12.10 12.01 -4.58
N ASP A 124 11.91 13.26 -4.13
CA ASP A 124 11.20 13.58 -2.89
C ASP A 124 9.75 13.06 -2.92
N SER A 125 9.07 13.23 -4.05
CA SER A 125 7.72 12.69 -4.26
C SER A 125 7.68 11.17 -4.13
N TYR A 126 8.69 10.47 -4.67
CA TYR A 126 8.85 9.03 -4.52
C TYR A 126 9.11 8.64 -3.06
N VAL A 127 10.03 9.30 -2.37
CA VAL A 127 10.36 9.01 -0.96
C VAL A 127 9.14 9.17 -0.07
N GLN A 128 8.36 10.24 -0.27
CA GLN A 128 7.13 10.44 0.49
C GLN A 128 6.09 9.36 0.16
N ALA A 129 5.84 9.08 -1.12
CA ALA A 129 4.88 8.06 -1.51
C ALA A 129 5.25 6.64 -1.03
N LYS A 130 6.56 6.34 -0.93
CA LYS A 130 7.06 5.09 -0.33
C LYS A 130 6.67 5.00 1.14
N LYS A 131 6.90 6.07 1.91
CA LYS A 131 6.50 6.15 3.33
C LYS A 131 4.99 6.03 3.50
N ASP A 132 4.22 6.75 2.68
CA ASP A 132 2.76 6.73 2.72
C ASP A 132 2.21 5.31 2.42
N CYS A 133 2.76 4.62 1.41
CA CYS A 133 2.36 3.25 1.08
C CYS A 133 2.73 2.26 2.19
N GLN A 134 3.95 2.34 2.72
CA GLN A 134 4.37 1.51 3.86
C GLN A 134 3.45 1.72 5.07
N TYR A 135 3.12 2.98 5.38
CA TYR A 135 2.22 3.30 6.48
C TYR A 135 0.87 2.60 6.33
N VAL A 136 0.20 2.67 5.16
CA VAL A 136 -1.10 2.01 4.99
C VAL A 136 -0.99 0.47 4.94
N ILE A 137 0.18 -0.10 4.61
CA ILE A 137 0.44 -1.53 4.74
C ILE A 137 0.51 -1.96 6.20
N ASP A 138 1.17 -1.17 7.04
CA ASP A 138 1.41 -1.50 8.44
C ASP A 138 0.23 -1.18 9.34
N ASN A 139 -0.64 -0.25 8.92
CA ASN A 139 -1.76 0.22 9.71
C ASN A 139 -3.08 -0.23 9.06
N PRO A 140 -3.80 -1.21 9.62
CA PRO A 140 -5.14 -1.58 9.15
C PRO A 140 -6.15 -0.44 9.34
N PRO A 141 -7.29 -0.46 8.61
CA PRO A 141 -8.39 0.48 8.85
C PRO A 141 -8.81 0.50 10.32
N GLU A 142 -9.08 1.67 10.87
CA GLU A 142 -9.60 1.83 12.24
C GLU A 142 -11.13 1.69 12.28
N ASP A 143 -11.65 1.09 13.35
CA ASP A 143 -13.09 1.12 13.65
C ASP A 143 -13.37 2.45 14.33
N ASN A 144 -13.87 3.43 13.58
CA ASN A 144 -14.26 4.72 14.15
C ASN A 144 -15.79 4.82 14.29
N PRO A 145 -16.38 4.34 15.40
CA PRO A 145 -17.82 4.39 15.63
C PRO A 145 -18.36 5.83 15.74
N ASN A 146 -17.51 6.81 16.04
CA ASN A 146 -17.92 8.21 16.29
C ASN A 146 -18.16 9.04 15.02
N LEU A 147 -17.73 8.58 13.84
CA LEU A 147 -18.03 9.24 12.56
C LEU A 147 -19.43 8.92 12.02
N ARG A 148 -20.17 8.00 12.66
CA ARG A 148 -21.50 7.57 12.22
C ARG A 148 -22.66 8.37 12.81
N ALA A 149 -22.38 9.27 13.75
CA ALA A 149 -23.39 9.98 14.52
C ALA A 149 -23.52 11.47 14.14
N VAL A 150 -23.29 11.83 12.87
CA VAL A 150 -23.81 13.11 12.35
C VAL A 150 -24.95 12.78 11.40
N ASP A 151 -26.06 12.32 12.00
CA ASP A 151 -27.36 12.40 11.36
C ASP A 151 -27.74 13.89 11.30
N LEU A 152 -27.70 14.48 10.10
CA LEU A 152 -28.14 15.86 9.84
C LEU A 152 -29.67 15.93 9.78
N SER A 153 -30.37 15.34 10.75
CA SER A 153 -31.80 15.56 10.98
C SER A 153 -31.97 16.69 12.00
N VAL A 154 -31.59 17.91 11.59
CA VAL A 154 -32.04 19.13 12.30
C VAL A 154 -33.21 19.70 11.51
N ASN A 155 -34.37 19.71 12.17
CA ASN A 155 -35.66 20.26 11.74
C ASN A 155 -35.57 21.65 11.09
#